data_AF-A0A2E4FAE9-F1
#
_entry.id   AF-A0A2E4FAE9-F1
#
_cell.length_a   1.000
_cell.length_b   1.000
_cell.length_c   1.000
_cell.angle_alpha   90.00
_cell.angle_beta   90.00
_cell.angle_gamma   90.00
#
_symmetry.space_group_name_H-M   'P 1'
#
loop_
_entity.id
_entity.type
_entity.pdbx_description
1 polymer ?
#
loop_
_entity_poly.entity_id
_entity_poly.type
_entity_poly.pdbx_seq_one_letter_code
_entity_poly.pdbx_strand_id
1 'polypeptide(L)'
;MLAPSAASKSKAKPQYVIVDGERMRVNWSDGDSFRVIRGPRKGMKARLMGYNTLESYGPVHFWGGFDGYNLYDVAKDATAFVKTREWECSTQGDQDHYGRVLVNCPDLSLAITRNGLAHAFGVGGKADPKLIASQLKAQNERKGMWKWGIPARIVTSMHSGDEKPDKPDWKPYNRVCDTATGSSWTVTHDQVYKPCEGWCNGGSCMMYVPFKRRYGDKRPACLRRGHDNRMVLPPHLTPGQARD
;
A
#
# COMPACT_ATOMS: atom_id res chain seq x y z
N MET A 1 9.82 -47.98 0.30
CA MET A 1 9.10 -46.76 -0.11
C MET A 1 8.62 -46.05 1.14
N LEU A 2 9.25 -44.92 1.50
CA LEU A 2 8.86 -44.10 2.66
C LEU A 2 7.87 -43.03 2.17
N ALA A 3 6.67 -43.01 2.76
CA ALA A 3 5.67 -41.99 2.48
C ALA A 3 6.13 -40.61 2.99
N PRO A 4 5.82 -39.51 2.29
CA PRO A 4 6.18 -38.18 2.74
C PRO A 4 5.32 -37.77 3.95
N SER A 5 5.99 -37.35 5.02
CA SER A 5 5.37 -36.80 6.23
C SER A 5 4.63 -35.50 5.90
N ALA A 6 3.36 -35.43 6.27
CA ALA A 6 2.54 -34.24 6.11
C ALA A 6 3.06 -33.11 7.01
N ALA A 7 3.61 -32.06 6.41
CA ALA A 7 4.04 -30.86 7.12
C ALA A 7 2.84 -30.23 7.87
N SER A 8 2.87 -30.30 9.20
CA SER A 8 1.95 -29.60 10.09
C SER A 8 2.01 -28.09 9.83
N LYS A 9 0.95 -27.52 9.25
CA LYS A 9 0.78 -26.06 9.13
C LYS A 9 0.72 -25.45 10.54
N SER A 10 1.79 -24.80 10.99
CA SER A 10 1.80 -24.12 12.29
C SER A 10 0.63 -23.13 12.37
N LYS A 11 -0.21 -23.22 13.40
CA LYS A 11 -1.30 -22.25 13.61
C LYS A 11 -0.69 -20.86 13.79
N ALA A 12 -1.07 -19.92 12.92
CA ALA A 12 -0.59 -18.54 13.02
C ALA A 12 -0.91 -17.96 14.40
N LYS A 13 0.08 -17.32 15.04
CA LYS A 13 -0.09 -16.71 16.35
C LYS A 13 -1.22 -15.65 16.29
N PRO A 14 -2.09 -15.57 17.30
CA PRO A 14 -3.10 -14.52 17.38
C PRO A 14 -2.43 -13.13 17.35
N GLN A 15 -3.05 -12.19 16.64
CA GLN A 15 -2.57 -10.81 16.49
C GLN A 15 -3.47 -9.88 17.30
N TYR A 16 -2.87 -8.91 17.99
CA TYR A 16 -3.59 -7.97 18.84
C TYR A 16 -3.14 -6.53 18.59
N VAL A 17 -4.06 -5.60 18.83
CA VAL A 17 -3.85 -4.15 18.85
C VAL A 17 -4.62 -3.60 20.04
N ILE A 18 -4.09 -2.58 20.70
CA ILE A 18 -4.77 -1.87 21.78
C ILE A 18 -5.28 -0.56 21.18
N VAL A 19 -6.60 -0.35 21.19
CA VAL A 19 -7.23 0.85 20.63
C VAL A 19 -8.01 1.53 21.74
N ASP A 20 -7.65 2.79 22.05
CA ASP A 20 -8.24 3.56 23.15
C ASP A 20 -8.20 2.80 24.51
N GLY A 21 -7.09 2.09 24.77
CA GLY A 21 -6.91 1.26 25.97
C GLY A 21 -7.57 -0.12 25.92
N GLU A 22 -8.35 -0.43 24.88
CA GLU A 22 -9.01 -1.72 24.73
C GLU A 22 -8.20 -2.68 23.85
N ARG A 23 -7.74 -3.80 24.43
CA ARG A 23 -7.04 -4.85 23.68
C ARG A 23 -7.99 -5.66 22.80
N MET A 24 -7.72 -5.70 21.50
CA MET A 24 -8.57 -6.33 20.49
C MET A 24 -7.78 -7.36 19.68
N ARG A 25 -8.41 -8.49 19.36
CA ARG A 25 -7.84 -9.44 18.41
C ARG A 25 -8.16 -8.99 17.00
N VAL A 26 -7.15 -8.89 16.15
CA VAL A 26 -7.27 -8.38 14.80
C VAL A 26 -6.85 -9.40 13.74
N ASN A 27 -7.26 -9.14 12.51
CA ASN A 27 -6.67 -9.71 11.31
C ASN A 27 -6.14 -8.56 10.44
N TRP A 28 -4.83 -8.47 10.27
CA TRP A 28 -4.19 -7.51 9.37
C TRP A 28 -4.41 -7.92 7.90
N SER A 29 -5.02 -7.03 7.12
CA SER A 29 -5.19 -7.24 5.67
C SER A 29 -3.92 -6.92 4.90
N ASP A 30 -3.19 -5.92 5.35
CA ASP A 30 -1.92 -5.43 4.82
C ASP A 30 -1.16 -4.68 5.94
N GLY A 31 -0.13 -3.91 5.60
CA GLY A 31 0.69 -3.21 6.59
C GLY A 31 0.10 -1.89 7.11
N ASP A 32 -1.08 -1.47 6.66
CA ASP A 32 -1.73 -0.24 7.13
C ASP A 32 -3.24 -0.38 7.41
N SER A 33 -3.79 -1.59 7.29
CA SER A 33 -5.21 -1.84 7.51
C SER A 33 -5.43 -3.17 8.25
N PHE A 34 -6.42 -3.17 9.14
CA PHE A 34 -6.82 -4.37 9.87
C PHE A 34 -8.33 -4.43 10.10
N ARG A 35 -8.81 -5.63 10.45
CA ARG A 35 -10.18 -5.84 10.93
C ARG A 35 -10.16 -6.42 12.34
N VAL A 36 -10.98 -5.89 13.23
CA VAL A 36 -11.20 -6.48 14.56
C VAL A 36 -12.08 -7.73 14.43
N ILE A 37 -11.55 -8.86 14.86
CA ILE A 37 -12.24 -10.17 14.79
C ILE A 37 -12.78 -10.63 16.15
N ARG A 38 -12.24 -10.10 17.27
CA ARG A 38 -12.76 -10.33 18.63
C ARG A 38 -12.41 -9.14 19.53
N GLY A 39 -13.30 -8.81 20.46
CA GLY A 39 -13.17 -7.67 21.38
C GLY A 39 -14.35 -6.71 21.28
N PRO A 40 -14.32 -5.58 22.04
CA PRO A 40 -15.45 -4.63 22.14
C PRO A 40 -15.90 -4.05 20.80
N ARG A 41 -14.97 -3.89 19.84
CA ARG A 41 -15.25 -3.32 18.50
C ARG A 41 -15.24 -4.36 17.38
N LYS A 42 -15.72 -5.59 17.66
CA LYS A 42 -15.79 -6.67 16.67
C LYS A 42 -16.47 -6.21 15.38
N GLY A 43 -15.83 -6.47 14.23
CA GLY A 43 -16.33 -6.09 12.91
C GLY A 43 -15.75 -4.78 12.37
N MET A 44 -15.20 -3.92 13.24
CA MET A 44 -14.54 -2.67 12.85
C MET A 44 -13.45 -2.94 11.83
N LYS A 45 -13.47 -2.17 10.73
CA LYS A 45 -12.36 -2.07 9.78
C LYS A 45 -11.59 -0.81 10.11
N ALA A 46 -10.28 -0.90 10.21
CA ALA A 46 -9.41 0.22 10.52
C ALA A 46 -8.45 0.50 9.36
N ARG A 47 -8.16 1.78 9.15
CA ARG A 47 -7.10 2.27 8.29
C ARG A 47 -6.16 3.12 9.15
N LEU A 48 -4.87 2.81 9.10
CA LEU A 48 -3.86 3.54 9.83
C LEU A 48 -3.57 4.88 9.16
N MET A 49 -3.43 5.91 9.99
CA MET A 49 -3.16 7.28 9.58
C MET A 49 -1.66 7.60 9.57
N GLY A 50 -1.29 8.59 8.76
CA GLY A 50 0.04 9.20 8.73
C GLY A 50 1.06 8.48 7.83
N TYR A 51 0.79 7.24 7.43
CA TYR A 51 1.63 6.51 6.48
C TYR A 51 0.78 5.67 5.52
N ASN A 52 1.41 5.21 4.45
CA ASN A 52 0.83 4.28 3.50
C ASN A 52 1.85 3.18 3.17
N THR A 53 1.38 1.95 3.08
CA THR A 53 2.16 0.83 2.56
C THR A 53 1.91 0.63 1.07
N LEU A 54 2.80 -0.11 0.42
CA LEU A 54 2.59 -0.50 -0.96
C LEU A 54 1.43 -1.49 -1.06
N GLU A 55 0.75 -1.45 -2.19
CA GLU A 55 -0.41 -2.30 -2.44
C GLU A 55 -0.06 -3.78 -2.38
N SER A 56 -0.84 -4.53 -1.60
CA SER A 56 -0.54 -5.92 -1.25
C SER A 56 -1.31 -6.96 -2.09
N TYR A 57 -1.96 -6.52 -3.17
CA TYR A 57 -2.71 -7.38 -4.09
C TYR A 57 -1.93 -7.87 -5.32
N GLY A 58 -0.70 -7.39 -5.52
CA GLY A 58 0.24 -7.94 -6.50
C GLY A 58 1.36 -6.96 -6.83
N PRO A 59 2.23 -7.28 -7.81
CA PRO A 59 3.36 -6.46 -8.23
C PRO A 59 2.90 -5.26 -9.06
N VAL A 60 2.12 -4.36 -8.46
CA VAL A 60 1.54 -3.23 -9.18
C VAL A 60 2.35 -1.96 -9.10
N HIS A 61 3.37 -1.91 -8.25
CA HIS A 61 4.23 -0.75 -8.10
C HIS A 61 5.56 -0.97 -8.79
N PHE A 62 6.09 0.07 -9.44
CA PHE A 62 7.36 0.00 -10.18
C PHE A 62 8.12 1.33 -10.10
N TRP A 63 9.40 1.28 -9.76
CA TRP A 63 10.36 2.37 -9.93
C TRP A 63 11.78 1.81 -9.80
N GLY A 64 12.75 2.60 -10.26
CA GLY A 64 14.14 2.19 -10.25
C GLY A 64 14.38 0.93 -11.09
N GLY A 65 15.39 0.15 -10.72
CA GLY A 65 15.76 -1.08 -11.42
C GLY A 65 15.00 -2.35 -11.01
N PHE A 66 13.85 -2.24 -10.31
CA PHE A 66 13.14 -3.39 -9.73
C PHE A 66 12.24 -4.09 -10.73
N ASP A 67 12.07 -5.40 -10.52
CA ASP A 67 10.83 -6.05 -10.92
C ASP A 67 9.71 -5.68 -9.92
N GLY A 68 8.45 -5.66 -10.38
CA GLY A 68 7.33 -5.32 -9.49
C GLY A 68 7.17 -6.30 -8.32
N TYR A 69 7.75 -7.49 -8.38
CA TYR A 69 7.69 -8.48 -7.29
C TYR A 69 8.55 -8.11 -6.10
N ASN A 70 9.67 -7.42 -6.31
CA ASN A 70 10.48 -6.96 -5.20
C ASN A 70 9.72 -5.94 -4.33
N LEU A 71 9.00 -5.00 -4.95
CA LEU A 71 8.16 -4.05 -4.23
C LEU A 71 6.91 -4.72 -3.64
N TYR A 72 6.39 -5.76 -4.30
CA TYR A 72 5.35 -6.59 -3.73
C TYR A 72 5.80 -7.33 -2.48
N ASP A 73 7.02 -7.87 -2.47
CA ASP A 73 7.60 -8.57 -1.33
C ASP A 73 7.78 -7.58 -0.17
N VAL A 74 8.16 -6.33 -0.42
CA VAL A 74 8.16 -5.26 0.60
C VAL A 74 6.76 -5.02 1.20
N ALA A 75 5.69 -5.05 0.40
CA ALA A 75 4.31 -4.95 0.92
C ALA A 75 3.95 -6.15 1.82
N LYS A 76 4.48 -7.34 1.52
CA LYS A 76 4.33 -8.53 2.37
C LYS A 76 5.14 -8.42 3.65
N ASP A 77 6.35 -7.90 3.58
CA ASP A 77 7.20 -7.62 4.74
C ASP A 77 6.55 -6.60 5.67
N ALA A 78 5.92 -5.55 5.12
CA ALA A 78 5.13 -4.59 5.90
C ALA A 78 4.00 -5.29 6.68
N THR A 79 3.28 -6.20 6.01
CA THR A 79 2.21 -7.00 6.64
C THR A 79 2.76 -7.96 7.71
N ALA A 80 3.93 -8.53 7.51
CA ALA A 80 4.59 -9.38 8.49
C ALA A 80 5.07 -8.55 9.70
N PHE A 81 5.62 -7.36 9.44
CA PHE A 81 6.12 -6.44 10.44
C PHE A 81 5.04 -6.01 11.43
N VAL A 82 3.87 -5.58 10.94
CA VAL A 82 2.76 -5.17 11.82
C VAL A 82 2.25 -6.30 12.72
N LYS A 83 2.50 -7.57 12.35
CA LYS A 83 2.11 -8.77 13.11
C LYS A 83 3.14 -9.17 14.18
N THR A 84 4.30 -8.54 14.24
CA THR A 84 5.40 -8.96 15.14
C THR A 84 5.12 -8.71 16.61
N ARG A 85 4.31 -7.71 16.92
CA ARG A 85 3.97 -7.30 18.29
C ARG A 85 2.64 -6.60 18.35
N GLU A 86 2.21 -6.29 19.56
CA GLU A 86 1.05 -5.45 19.82
C GLU A 86 1.42 -3.98 19.67
N TRP A 87 0.46 -3.19 19.22
CA TRP A 87 0.63 -1.76 19.00
C TRP A 87 -0.43 -0.99 19.76
N GLU A 88 0.00 0.08 20.41
CA GLU A 88 -0.87 1.04 21.09
C GLU A 88 -1.36 2.07 20.07
N CYS A 89 -2.67 2.26 20.05
CA CYS A 89 -3.35 3.07 19.07
C CYS A 89 -4.51 3.84 19.68
N SER A 90 -4.90 4.92 19.01
CA SER A 90 -6.07 5.73 19.35
C SER A 90 -6.91 6.04 18.10
N THR A 91 -8.18 6.36 18.32
CA THR A 91 -9.07 6.84 17.26
C THR A 91 -9.84 8.08 17.72
N GLN A 92 -10.12 8.98 16.79
CA GLN A 92 -10.98 10.15 17.01
C GLN A 92 -12.41 9.94 16.50
N GLY A 93 -12.71 8.76 15.92
CA GLY A 93 -14.05 8.40 15.42
C GLY A 93 -14.26 8.64 13.93
N ASP A 94 -13.31 9.32 13.27
CA ASP A 94 -13.37 9.60 11.84
C ASP A 94 -13.27 8.32 10.98
N GLN A 95 -13.81 8.40 9.77
CA GLN A 95 -13.79 7.31 8.79
C GLN A 95 -13.27 7.78 7.43
N ASP A 96 -12.65 6.87 6.69
CA ASP A 96 -12.29 7.11 5.30
C ASP A 96 -13.48 6.89 4.34
N HIS A 97 -13.27 7.21 3.06
CA HIS A 97 -14.28 7.04 2.00
C HIS A 97 -14.77 5.59 1.80
N TYR A 98 -14.11 4.59 2.40
CA TYR A 98 -14.47 3.18 2.35
C TYR A 98 -15.15 2.70 3.64
N GLY A 99 -15.46 3.62 4.58
CA GLY A 99 -16.07 3.31 5.87
C GLY A 99 -15.11 2.61 6.84
N ARG A 100 -13.80 2.78 6.68
CA ARG A 100 -12.80 2.30 7.64
C ARG A 100 -12.55 3.38 8.68
N VAL A 101 -12.57 3.01 9.95
CA VAL A 101 -12.22 3.91 11.06
C VAL A 101 -10.75 4.30 10.94
N LEU A 102 -10.48 5.59 11.05
CA LEU A 102 -9.13 6.13 11.04
C LEU A 102 -8.47 5.95 12.41
N VAL A 103 -7.36 5.22 12.42
CA VAL A 103 -6.65 4.84 13.66
C VAL A 103 -5.23 5.38 13.60
N ASN A 104 -4.80 6.02 14.68
CA ASN A 104 -3.44 6.50 14.86
C ASN A 104 -2.66 5.54 15.75
N CYS A 105 -1.51 5.03 15.28
CA CYS A 105 -0.62 4.16 16.05
C CYS A 105 0.81 4.73 15.98
N PRO A 106 1.17 5.72 16.80
CA PRO A 106 2.40 6.51 16.60
C PRO A 106 3.69 5.68 16.52
N ASP A 107 3.86 4.72 17.44
CA ASP A 107 5.04 3.85 17.48
C ASP A 107 5.11 2.91 16.28
N LEU A 108 3.95 2.43 15.81
CA LEU A 108 3.88 1.61 14.61
C LEU A 108 4.26 2.44 13.39
N SER A 109 3.62 3.59 13.19
CA SER A 109 3.87 4.49 12.07
C SER A 109 5.34 4.88 11.97
N LEU A 110 5.99 5.20 13.09
CA LEU A 110 7.40 5.53 13.12
C LEU A 110 8.27 4.32 12.78
N ALA A 111 8.02 3.16 13.40
CA ALA A 111 8.84 1.97 13.24
C ALA A 111 8.74 1.38 11.82
N ILE A 112 7.55 1.31 11.23
CA ILE A 112 7.36 0.77 9.89
C ILE A 112 7.98 1.68 8.82
N THR A 113 7.84 3.00 8.97
CA THR A 113 8.47 3.99 8.09
C THR A 113 10.00 3.94 8.19
N ARG A 114 10.54 3.78 9.41
CA ARG A 114 12.00 3.68 9.64
C ARG A 114 12.64 2.46 8.97
N ASN A 115 11.88 1.38 8.82
CA ASN A 115 12.32 0.18 8.12
C ASN A 115 12.13 0.26 6.60
N GLY A 116 11.63 1.38 6.07
CA GLY A 116 11.35 1.54 4.64
C GLY A 116 10.24 0.63 4.13
N LEU A 117 9.36 0.16 5.02
CA LEU A 117 8.22 -0.71 4.69
C LEU A 117 6.94 0.10 4.40
N ALA A 118 7.00 1.41 4.63
CA ALA A 118 5.96 2.38 4.41
C ALA A 118 6.57 3.74 4.04
N HIS A 119 5.74 4.62 3.48
CA HIS A 119 6.06 6.02 3.29
C HIS A 119 5.10 6.91 4.09
N ALA A 120 5.59 8.05 4.55
CA ALA A 120 4.79 9.11 5.16
C ALA A 120 3.70 9.56 4.17
N PHE A 121 2.51 9.79 4.69
CA PHE A 121 1.33 10.01 3.85
C PHE A 121 0.31 10.93 4.54
N GLY A 122 0.33 12.20 4.15
CA GLY A 122 -0.66 13.21 4.50
C GLY A 122 -1.71 13.34 3.40
N VAL A 123 -2.95 12.95 3.68
CA VAL A 123 -4.07 13.16 2.75
C VAL A 123 -4.59 14.58 2.91
N GLY A 124 -4.51 15.39 1.84
CA GLY A 124 -5.01 16.77 1.87
C GLY A 124 -4.19 17.73 2.74
N GLY A 125 -2.93 17.39 3.06
CA GLY A 125 -2.07 18.20 3.92
C GLY A 125 -0.62 17.73 3.95
N LYS A 126 0.15 18.29 4.90
CA LYS A 126 1.52 17.86 5.18
C LYS A 126 1.51 16.60 6.04
N ALA A 127 2.46 15.70 5.81
CA ALA A 127 2.66 14.56 6.71
C ALA A 127 3.35 15.00 8.02
N ASP A 128 3.27 14.15 9.04
CA ASP A 128 3.98 14.37 10.31
C ASP A 128 5.50 14.52 10.05
N PRO A 129 6.13 15.64 10.47
CA PRO A 129 7.56 15.87 10.32
C PRO A 129 8.44 14.73 10.89
N LYS A 130 8.01 14.04 11.95
CA LYS A 130 8.73 12.88 12.51
C LYS A 130 8.75 11.70 11.54
N LEU A 131 7.64 11.46 10.84
CA LEU A 131 7.56 10.42 9.81
C LEU A 131 8.40 10.81 8.60
N ILE A 132 8.42 12.10 8.22
CA ILE A 132 9.30 12.59 7.15
C ILE A 132 10.77 12.40 7.49
N ALA A 133 11.21 12.81 8.68
CA ALA A 133 12.60 12.60 9.10
C ALA A 133 12.96 11.10 9.11
N SER A 134 12.05 10.23 9.56
CA SER A 134 12.24 8.78 9.54
C SER A 134 12.33 8.21 8.11
N GLN A 135 11.47 8.66 7.22
CA GLN A 135 11.46 8.30 5.81
C GLN A 135 12.75 8.72 5.11
N LEU A 136 13.17 9.98 5.27
CA LEU A 136 14.41 10.48 4.66
C LEU A 136 15.62 9.68 5.14
N LYS A 137 15.65 9.27 6.42
CA LYS A 137 16.68 8.37 6.93
C LYS A 137 16.63 7.00 6.25
N ALA A 138 15.45 6.39 6.12
CA ALA A 138 15.27 5.11 5.44
C ALA A 138 15.64 5.19 3.93
N GLN A 139 15.39 6.32 3.29
CA GLN A 139 15.80 6.61 1.92
C GLN A 139 17.32 6.69 1.78
N ASN A 140 17.98 7.47 2.64
CA ASN A 140 19.45 7.59 2.66
C ASN A 140 20.13 6.24 2.92
N GLU A 141 19.56 5.43 3.81
CA GLU A 141 20.03 4.09 4.13
C GLU A 141 19.57 3.02 3.13
N ARG A 142 18.82 3.40 2.08
CA ARG A 142 18.33 2.49 1.03
C ARG A 142 17.60 1.27 1.62
N LYS A 143 16.69 1.49 2.57
CA LYS A 143 15.91 0.43 3.23
C LYS A 143 14.60 0.12 2.52
N GLY A 144 14.20 -1.15 2.55
CA GLY A 144 12.92 -1.63 2.06
C GLY A 144 12.60 -1.13 0.64
N MET A 145 11.51 -0.39 0.50
CA MET A 145 11.02 0.15 -0.77
C MET A 145 11.97 1.14 -1.45
N TRP A 146 12.92 1.73 -0.70
CA TRP A 146 13.89 2.72 -1.18
C TRP A 146 15.18 2.11 -1.72
N LYS A 147 15.37 0.80 -1.52
CA LYS A 147 16.66 0.13 -1.69
C LYS A 147 17.26 0.33 -3.07
N TRP A 148 16.43 0.47 -4.11
CA TRP A 148 16.99 0.67 -5.43
C TRP A 148 16.26 1.65 -6.37
N GLY A 149 15.62 2.62 -5.73
CA GLY A 149 15.21 3.87 -6.34
C GLY A 149 14.48 4.72 -5.32
N ILE A 150 14.66 6.05 -5.39
CA ILE A 150 13.82 6.99 -4.65
C ILE A 150 13.12 7.82 -5.72
N PRO A 151 11.86 7.51 -6.07
CA PRO A 151 11.13 8.36 -6.99
C PRO A 151 10.81 9.69 -6.32
N ALA A 152 10.66 10.77 -7.08
CA ALA A 152 10.20 12.05 -6.53
C ALA A 152 8.76 11.95 -5.99
N ARG A 153 7.95 11.07 -6.59
CA ARG A 153 6.57 10.81 -6.17
C ARG A 153 6.26 9.32 -6.24
N ILE A 154 5.37 8.84 -5.38
CA ILE A 154 4.81 7.49 -5.45
C ILE A 154 3.39 7.60 -5.98
N VAL A 155 3.05 6.81 -7.00
CA VAL A 155 1.65 6.60 -7.39
C VAL A 155 1.02 5.65 -6.37
N THR A 156 0.10 6.15 -5.54
CA THR A 156 -0.47 5.40 -4.41
C THR A 156 -1.82 4.77 -4.74
N SER A 157 -2.57 5.33 -5.70
CA SER A 157 -3.80 4.71 -6.20
C SER A 157 -4.09 5.15 -7.62
N MET A 158 -4.80 4.28 -8.35
CA MET A 158 -5.35 4.58 -9.66
C MET A 158 -6.85 4.33 -9.66
N HIS A 159 -7.61 5.25 -10.25
CA HIS A 159 -9.05 5.12 -10.42
C HIS A 159 -9.46 5.40 -11.86
N SER A 160 -9.98 4.38 -12.53
CA SER A 160 -10.42 4.44 -13.93
C SER A 160 -11.76 5.18 -14.09
N GLY A 161 -12.00 5.75 -15.28
CA GLY A 161 -13.25 6.43 -15.62
C GLY A 161 -14.50 5.55 -15.53
N ASP A 162 -14.36 4.24 -15.73
CA ASP A 162 -15.45 3.28 -15.72
C ASP A 162 -15.72 2.64 -14.33
N GLU A 163 -15.06 3.12 -13.26
CA GLU A 163 -15.24 2.52 -11.92
C GLU A 163 -16.61 2.78 -11.28
N LYS A 164 -17.26 3.87 -11.68
CA LYS A 164 -18.54 4.33 -11.11
C LYS A 164 -19.52 4.74 -12.22
N PRO A 165 -19.94 3.80 -13.08
CA PRO A 165 -20.82 4.10 -14.22
C PRO A 165 -22.16 4.67 -13.76
N ASP A 166 -22.62 4.30 -12.56
CA ASP A 166 -23.87 4.77 -11.97
C ASP A 166 -23.76 6.15 -11.27
N LYS A 167 -22.59 6.80 -11.33
CA LYS A 167 -22.35 8.12 -10.71
C LYS A 167 -21.95 9.13 -11.78
N PRO A 168 -22.89 9.95 -12.30
CA PRO A 168 -22.60 10.89 -13.37
C PRO A 168 -21.65 12.02 -12.97
N ASP A 169 -21.49 12.28 -11.66
CA ASP A 169 -20.57 13.26 -11.09
C ASP A 169 -19.17 12.67 -10.78
N TRP A 170 -18.95 11.39 -11.07
CA TRP A 170 -17.66 10.74 -10.85
C TRP A 170 -16.56 11.36 -11.72
N LYS A 171 -15.54 11.90 -11.05
CA LYS A 171 -14.31 12.37 -11.70
C LYS A 171 -13.21 11.35 -11.39
N PRO A 172 -12.74 10.57 -12.39
CA PRO A 172 -11.68 9.62 -12.14
C PRO A 172 -10.38 10.36 -11.83
N TYR A 173 -9.56 9.73 -11.02
CA TYR A 173 -8.32 10.33 -10.54
C TYR A 173 -7.28 9.27 -10.20
N ASN A 174 -6.02 9.63 -10.32
CA ASN A 174 -4.94 8.92 -9.66
C ASN A 174 -4.51 9.71 -8.43
N ARG A 175 -3.92 9.04 -7.45
CA ARG A 175 -3.31 9.70 -6.30
C ARG A 175 -1.81 9.51 -6.34
N VAL A 176 -1.10 10.60 -6.08
CA VAL A 176 0.35 10.62 -5.92
C VAL A 176 0.72 11.17 -4.55
N CYS A 177 1.87 10.75 -4.06
CA CYS A 177 2.47 11.23 -2.82
C CYS A 177 3.90 11.67 -3.08
N ASP A 178 4.25 12.90 -2.69
CA ASP A 178 5.61 13.41 -2.75
C ASP A 178 6.50 12.72 -1.71
N THR A 179 7.68 12.25 -2.11
CA THR A 179 8.56 11.45 -1.24
C THR A 179 9.49 12.30 -0.37
N ALA A 180 9.52 13.62 -0.56
CA ALA A 180 10.25 14.54 0.31
C ALA A 180 9.38 15.09 1.44
N THR A 181 8.09 15.31 1.16
CA THR A 181 7.15 16.00 2.06
C THR A 181 6.04 15.12 2.60
N GLY A 182 5.80 13.94 1.99
CA GLY A 182 4.70 13.04 2.32
C GLY A 182 3.32 13.61 2.00
N SER A 183 3.24 14.78 1.36
CA SER A 183 1.97 15.34 0.92
C SER A 183 1.41 14.54 -0.25
N SER A 184 0.12 14.25 -0.20
CA SER A 184 -0.58 13.56 -1.28
C SER A 184 -1.71 14.39 -1.87
N TRP A 185 -1.87 14.28 -3.19
CA TRP A 185 -2.91 14.96 -3.94
C TRP A 185 -3.43 14.07 -5.06
N THR A 186 -4.61 14.41 -5.55
CA THR A 186 -5.24 13.72 -6.68
C THR A 186 -4.88 14.40 -7.99
N VAL A 187 -4.64 13.61 -9.01
CA VAL A 187 -4.50 14.03 -10.41
C VAL A 187 -5.73 13.53 -11.14
N THR A 188 -6.68 14.42 -11.41
CA THR A 188 -7.91 14.10 -12.14
C THR A 188 -7.61 13.87 -13.62
N HIS A 189 -8.34 12.97 -14.26
CA HIS A 189 -8.22 12.68 -15.69
C HIS A 189 -9.58 12.23 -16.25
N ASP A 190 -9.61 11.80 -17.50
CA ASP A 190 -10.74 11.18 -18.22
C ASP A 190 -10.45 9.75 -18.69
N GLN A 191 -9.24 9.25 -18.42
CA GLN A 191 -8.76 7.95 -18.88
C GLN A 191 -9.57 6.77 -18.31
N VAL A 192 -9.84 5.80 -19.18
CA VAL A 192 -10.32 4.46 -18.84
C VAL A 192 -9.16 3.49 -19.00
N TYR A 193 -8.73 2.87 -17.90
CA TYR A 193 -7.62 1.93 -17.89
C TYR A 193 -8.11 0.51 -18.13
N LYS A 194 -7.46 -0.21 -19.04
CA LYS A 194 -7.61 -1.65 -19.11
C LYS A 194 -6.86 -2.31 -17.95
N PRO A 195 -7.31 -3.48 -17.47
CA PRO A 195 -6.54 -4.24 -16.49
C PRO A 195 -5.12 -4.48 -17.00
N CYS A 196 -4.14 -4.29 -16.11
CA CYS A 196 -2.71 -4.38 -16.38
C CYS A 196 -2.09 -3.19 -17.14
N GLU A 197 -2.83 -2.11 -17.43
CA GLU A 197 -2.23 -0.86 -17.91
C GLU A 197 -1.57 -0.08 -16.78
N GLY A 198 -0.46 0.57 -17.08
CA GLY A 198 0.32 1.36 -16.12
C GLY A 198 0.13 2.86 -16.30
N TRP A 199 0.23 3.60 -15.20
CA TRP A 199 0.36 5.05 -15.19
C TRP A 199 1.51 5.48 -14.30
N CYS A 200 2.26 6.49 -14.74
CA CYS A 200 3.50 6.89 -14.09
C CYS A 200 3.54 8.38 -13.78
N ASN A 201 4.15 8.73 -12.65
CA ASN A 201 4.34 10.09 -12.22
C ASN A 201 5.57 10.19 -11.29
N GLY A 202 6.43 11.17 -11.53
CA GLY A 202 7.56 11.48 -10.64
C GLY A 202 8.52 10.31 -10.39
N GLY A 203 8.74 9.45 -11.39
CA GLY A 203 9.64 8.30 -11.31
C GLY A 203 9.04 7.03 -10.71
N SER A 204 7.75 7.04 -10.35
CA SER A 204 6.99 5.85 -9.93
C SER A 204 5.87 5.53 -10.91
N CYS A 205 5.59 4.26 -11.08
CA CYS A 205 4.48 3.74 -11.85
C CYS A 205 3.59 2.87 -10.97
N MET A 206 2.30 2.87 -11.28
CA MET A 206 1.36 1.90 -10.75
C MET A 206 0.58 1.24 -11.90
N MET A 207 0.23 -0.03 -11.72
CA MET A 207 -0.60 -0.79 -12.65
C MET A 207 -2.04 -0.84 -12.17
N TYR A 208 -2.97 -0.57 -13.10
CA TYR A 208 -4.39 -0.62 -12.85
C TYR A 208 -4.92 -2.06 -12.78
N VAL A 209 -5.63 -2.36 -11.71
CA VAL A 209 -6.47 -3.56 -11.62
C VAL A 209 -7.81 -3.21 -10.96
N PRO A 210 -8.95 -3.49 -11.63
CA PRO A 210 -10.27 -3.29 -11.06
C PRO A 210 -10.41 -4.02 -9.72
N PHE A 211 -11.04 -3.39 -8.73
CA PHE A 211 -11.14 -3.91 -7.37
C PHE A 211 -11.65 -5.37 -7.31
N LYS A 212 -12.68 -5.70 -8.10
CA LYS A 212 -13.29 -7.05 -8.19
C LYS A 212 -12.34 -8.14 -8.72
N ARG A 213 -11.18 -7.75 -9.25
CA ARG A 213 -10.17 -8.65 -9.86
C ARG A 213 -8.82 -8.61 -9.14
N ARG A 214 -8.70 -7.91 -8.01
CA ARG A 214 -7.44 -7.84 -7.23
C ARG A 214 -7.14 -9.12 -6.47
N TYR A 215 -8.18 -9.89 -6.10
CA TYR A 215 -8.08 -11.09 -5.28
C TYR A 215 -8.85 -12.28 -5.89
N GLY A 216 -8.54 -13.49 -5.43
CA GLY A 216 -9.20 -14.73 -5.89
C GLY A 216 -8.81 -15.18 -7.31
N ASP A 217 -9.63 -16.06 -7.90
CA ASP A 217 -9.31 -16.74 -9.17
C ASP A 217 -9.41 -15.83 -10.39
N LYS A 218 -10.19 -14.75 -10.28
CA LYS A 218 -10.41 -13.75 -11.35
C LYS A 218 -9.24 -12.77 -11.53
N ARG A 219 -8.14 -12.98 -10.78
CA ARG A 219 -6.93 -12.16 -10.87
C ARG A 219 -6.32 -12.24 -12.27
N PRO A 220 -6.02 -11.08 -12.90
CA PRO A 220 -5.37 -11.06 -14.21
C PRO A 220 -3.95 -11.62 -14.13
N ALA A 221 -3.41 -12.05 -15.28
CA ALA A 221 -2.11 -12.69 -15.39
C ALA A 221 -0.96 -11.79 -14.87
N CYS A 222 -1.06 -10.47 -15.07
CA CYS A 222 -0.07 -9.51 -14.57
C CYS A 222 0.08 -9.46 -13.03
N LEU A 223 -0.84 -10.07 -12.27
CA LEU A 223 -0.68 -10.21 -10.82
C LEU A 223 -0.01 -11.54 -10.39
N ARG A 224 0.19 -12.49 -11.32
CA ARG A 224 0.63 -13.86 -11.04
C ARG A 224 2.13 -14.03 -11.30
N ARG A 225 2.85 -14.61 -10.33
CA ARG A 225 4.31 -14.74 -10.37
C ARG A 225 4.73 -15.68 -11.50
N GLY A 226 5.75 -15.30 -12.27
CA GLY A 226 6.27 -16.09 -13.39
C GLY A 226 5.76 -15.68 -14.78
N HIS A 227 4.83 -14.72 -14.87
CA HIS A 227 4.61 -13.97 -16.12
C HIS A 227 5.56 -12.77 -16.14
N ASP A 228 5.96 -12.31 -17.33
CA ASP A 228 6.87 -11.18 -17.57
C ASP A 228 6.34 -9.86 -16.97
N ASN A 229 6.35 -9.76 -15.64
CA ASN A 229 6.02 -8.57 -14.86
C ASN A 229 7.25 -7.66 -14.69
N ARG A 230 8.32 -7.94 -15.43
CA ARG A 230 9.15 -6.84 -15.92
C ARG A 230 8.22 -6.07 -16.84
N MET A 231 7.59 -5.01 -16.34
CA MET A 231 7.08 -4.02 -17.26
C MET A 231 8.28 -3.66 -18.14
N VAL A 232 8.25 -4.11 -19.39
CA VAL A 232 8.83 -3.33 -20.47
C VAL A 232 8.20 -1.97 -20.24
N LEU A 233 9.00 -1.01 -19.78
CA LEU A 233 8.56 0.35 -19.58
C LEU A 233 7.71 0.69 -20.80
N PRO A 234 6.45 1.10 -20.64
CA PRO A 234 5.66 1.57 -21.77
C PRO A 234 6.54 2.49 -22.60
N PRO A 235 6.64 2.35 -23.94
CA PRO A 235 7.64 3.05 -24.76
C PRO A 235 7.61 4.59 -24.64
N HIS A 236 6.57 5.15 -24.04
CA HIS A 236 6.50 6.57 -23.67
C HIS A 236 7.29 6.95 -22.40
N LEU A 237 7.95 5.99 -21.74
CA LEU A 237 8.78 6.15 -20.54
C LEU A 237 10.21 5.65 -20.76
N THR A 238 10.56 5.29 -22.00
CA THR A 238 11.96 5.27 -22.41
C THR A 238 12.51 6.70 -22.25
N PRO A 239 13.71 6.89 -21.69
CA PRO A 239 14.31 8.22 -21.49
C PRO A 239 14.28 8.99 -22.82
N GLY A 240 13.47 10.06 -22.88
CA GLY A 240 13.24 10.82 -24.11
C GLY A 240 11.84 11.42 -24.26
N GLN A 241 10.86 11.03 -23.42
CA GLN A 241 9.50 11.59 -23.47
C GLN A 241 8.97 12.01 -22.08
N ALA A 242 9.80 12.71 -21.29
CA ALA A 242 9.25 13.57 -20.25
C ALA A 242 8.44 14.67 -20.95
N ARG A 243 7.11 14.60 -20.86
CA ARG A 243 6.28 15.80 -21.09
C ARG A 243 6.33 16.61 -19.81
N ASP A 244 6.73 17.86 -19.98
CA ASP A 244 6.83 18.91 -18.95
C ASP A 244 5.59 19.02 -18.05
#